data_AF-A0AAE3WF30-F1
#
_entry.id   AF-A0AAE3WF30-F1
#
_cell.length_a   1.000
_cell.length_b   1.000
_cell.length_c   1.000
_cell.angle_alpha   90.00
_cell.angle_beta   90.00
_cell.angle_gamma   90.00
#
_symmetry.space_group_name_H-M   'P 1'
#
loop_
_entity.id
_entity.type
_entity.pdbx_description
1 polymer ?
#
loop_
_entity_poly.entity_id
_entity_poly.type
_entity_poly.pdbx_seq_one_letter_code
_entity_poly.pdbx_strand_id
1 'polypeptide(L)'
;MKKYVLVMAAGSALTGCMAIPPQGITPEMRQDYLTAVASIGCVLRDESDYQPVELQAGLTREQALQLTQYHLTWGNAEKLPGDQGVKITTGACA
;
A
#
# COMPACT_ATOMS: atom_id res chain seq x y z
N MET A 1 9.74 -16.16 -54.87
CA MET A 1 10.08 -14.88 -54.21
C MET A 1 9.10 -14.69 -53.04
N LYS A 2 9.36 -15.30 -51.88
CA LYS A 2 10.04 -14.72 -50.70
C LYS A 2 9.44 -13.39 -50.23
N LYS A 3 8.45 -13.47 -49.31
CA LYS A 3 8.21 -12.51 -48.23
C LYS A 3 7.63 -13.26 -47.02
N TYR A 4 8.52 -13.84 -46.21
CA TYR A 4 8.16 -14.36 -44.90
C TYR A 4 8.06 -13.17 -43.95
N VAL A 5 6.84 -12.75 -43.64
CA VAL A 5 6.59 -11.74 -42.60
C VAL A 5 6.57 -12.48 -41.27
N LEU A 6 7.69 -12.42 -40.56
CA LEU A 6 7.83 -12.88 -39.19
C LEU A 6 7.12 -11.87 -38.28
N VAL A 7 5.85 -12.13 -37.97
CA VAL A 7 5.13 -11.40 -36.91
C VAL A 7 5.64 -11.91 -35.58
N MET A 8 6.60 -11.20 -34.98
CA MET A 8 6.89 -11.33 -33.55
C MET A 8 5.66 -10.88 -32.77
N ALA A 9 4.83 -11.84 -32.38
CA ALA A 9 3.88 -11.66 -31.30
C ALA A 9 4.69 -11.50 -30.00
N ALA A 10 5.02 -10.25 -29.66
CA ALA A 10 5.57 -9.89 -28.38
C ALA A 10 4.54 -10.29 -27.31
N GLY A 11 4.82 -11.38 -26.60
CA GLY A 11 4.09 -11.81 -25.43
C GLY A 11 4.13 -10.69 -24.40
N SER A 12 3.04 -9.94 -24.32
CA SER A 12 2.81 -9.00 -23.24
C SER A 12 2.44 -9.84 -22.02
N ALA A 13 3.46 -10.30 -21.29
CA ALA A 13 3.27 -10.85 -19.96
C ALA A 13 2.75 -9.72 -19.07
N LEU A 14 1.43 -9.55 -19.03
CA LEU A 14 0.75 -8.88 -17.94
C LEU A 14 0.93 -9.79 -16.73
N THR A 15 2.10 -9.71 -16.10
CA THR A 15 2.25 -10.13 -14.72
C THR A 15 1.37 -9.18 -13.92
N GLY A 16 0.10 -9.54 -13.75
CA GLY A 16 -0.70 -8.95 -12.70
C GLY A 16 0.12 -9.10 -11.44
N CYS A 17 0.59 -7.97 -10.89
CA CYS A 17 1.25 -7.97 -9.61
C CYS A 17 0.22 -8.53 -8.62
N MET A 18 0.28 -9.83 -8.36
CA MET A 18 -0.24 -10.37 -7.11
C MET A 18 0.39 -9.47 -6.06
N ALA A 19 -0.40 -8.66 -5.37
CA ALA A 19 0.12 -7.67 -4.45
C ALA A 19 0.67 -8.43 -3.24
N ILE A 20 1.93 -8.84 -3.38
CA ILE A 20 2.71 -9.56 -2.39
C ILE A 20 2.76 -8.65 -1.16
N PRO A 21 2.44 -9.17 0.04
CA PRO A 21 2.58 -8.41 1.26
C PRO A 21 4.02 -7.91 1.39
N PRO A 22 4.24 -6.69 1.90
CA PRO A 22 5.59 -6.13 1.99
C PRO A 22 6.53 -7.05 2.78
N GLN A 23 7.77 -7.15 2.33
CA GLN A 23 8.77 -8.02 2.96
C GLN A 23 9.12 -7.50 4.35
N GLY A 24 9.34 -8.42 5.30
CA GLY A 24 9.71 -8.05 6.67
C GLY A 24 8.56 -7.43 7.49
N ILE A 25 7.31 -7.55 7.05
CA ILE A 25 6.12 -7.14 7.81
C ILE A 25 5.30 -8.37 8.16
N THR A 26 5.12 -8.63 9.45
CA THR A 26 4.28 -9.74 9.92
C THR A 26 2.79 -9.38 9.89
N PRO A 27 1.88 -10.36 9.92
CA PRO A 27 0.45 -10.09 10.07
C PRO A 27 0.11 -9.27 11.31
N GLU A 28 0.80 -9.49 12.43
CA GLU A 28 0.63 -8.75 13.69
C GLU A 28 1.01 -7.28 13.49
N MET A 29 2.18 -7.00 12.90
CA MET A 29 2.61 -5.63 12.60
C MET A 29 1.62 -4.89 11.69
N ARG A 30 0.98 -5.59 10.74
CA ARG A 30 -0.08 -5.01 9.92
C ARG A 30 -1.33 -4.67 10.73
N GLN A 31 -1.69 -5.52 11.70
CA GLN A 31 -2.83 -5.25 12.57
C GLN A 31 -2.54 -4.10 13.54
N ASP A 32 -1.33 -4.03 14.06
CA ASP A 32 -0.86 -2.94 14.91
C ASP A 32 -0.83 -1.62 14.13
N TYR A 33 -0.39 -1.65 12.86
CA TYR A 33 -0.49 -0.51 11.95
C TYR A 33 -1.93 0.01 11.82
N LEU A 34 -2.91 -0.86 11.55
CA LEU A 34 -4.30 -0.46 11.42
C LEU A 34 -4.86 0.14 12.72
N THR A 35 -4.47 -0.44 13.85
CA THR A 35 -4.86 0.05 15.19
C THR A 35 -4.25 1.42 15.47
N ALA A 36 -2.98 1.62 15.13
CA ALA A 36 -2.28 2.87 15.32
C ALA A 36 -2.78 3.97 14.38
N VAL A 37 -3.14 3.63 13.12
CA VAL A 37 -3.77 4.60 12.21
C VAL A 37 -5.16 5.02 12.74
N ALA A 38 -5.90 4.10 13.33
CA ALA A 38 -7.17 4.44 13.97
C ALA A 38 -7.00 5.37 15.18
N SER A 39 -5.90 5.25 15.94
CA SER A 39 -5.66 6.11 17.11
C SER A 39 -5.40 7.58 16.77
N ILE A 40 -5.01 7.87 15.52
CA ILE A 40 -4.78 9.24 15.02
C ILE A 40 -5.92 9.77 14.11
N GLY A 41 -7.00 9.00 13.94
CA GLY A 41 -8.16 9.45 13.15
C GLY A 41 -8.19 8.96 11.70
N CYS A 42 -7.50 7.86 11.39
CA CYS A 42 -7.60 7.11 10.14
C CYS A 42 -7.07 7.79 8.87
N VAL A 43 -6.45 8.95 8.98
CA VAL A 43 -5.86 9.69 7.85
C VAL A 43 -4.37 9.87 8.10
N LEU A 44 -3.57 9.55 7.09
CA LEU A 44 -2.13 9.75 7.03
C LEU A 44 -1.82 10.75 5.94
N ARG A 45 -1.38 11.96 6.29
CA ARG A 45 -1.09 13.02 5.32
C ARG A 45 0.38 13.36 5.27
N ASP A 46 0.97 13.61 6.42
CA ASP A 46 2.35 14.07 6.51
C ASP A 46 3.13 13.31 7.59
N GLU A 47 4.41 13.65 7.72
CA GLU A 47 5.31 12.97 8.66
C GLU A 47 4.80 12.98 10.10
N SER A 48 4.06 14.02 10.51
CA SER A 48 3.52 14.10 11.87
C SER A 48 2.41 13.08 12.15
N ASP A 49 1.74 12.57 11.11
CA ASP A 49 0.78 11.48 11.20
C ASP A 49 1.48 10.11 11.17
N TYR A 50 2.51 9.97 10.33
CA TYR A 50 3.23 8.70 10.16
C TYR A 50 4.05 8.32 11.39
N GLN A 51 4.71 9.28 12.02
CA GLN A 51 5.62 9.02 13.14
C GLN A 51 4.95 8.37 14.37
N PRO A 52 3.77 8.81 14.86
CA PRO A 52 3.09 8.10 15.95
C PRO A 52 2.63 6.69 15.53
N VAL A 53 2.28 6.46 14.26
CA VAL A 53 1.91 5.14 13.75
C VAL A 53 3.09 4.19 13.75
N GLU A 54 4.24 4.67 13.27
CA GLU A 54 5.51 3.94 13.26
C GLU A 54 5.93 3.49 14.65
N LEU A 55 5.86 4.39 15.63
CA LEU A 55 6.22 4.11 17.02
C LEU A 55 5.28 3.10 17.66
N GLN A 56 3.97 3.22 17.44
CA GLN A 56 2.97 2.31 18.03
C GLN A 56 3.03 0.91 17.40
N ALA A 57 3.28 0.80 16.10
CA ALA A 57 3.29 -0.46 15.37
C ALA A 57 4.68 -1.11 15.25
N GLY A 58 5.73 -0.46 15.78
CA GLY A 58 7.11 -0.94 15.68
C GLY A 58 7.63 -0.99 14.24
N LEU A 59 7.23 -0.02 13.42
CA LEU A 59 7.56 0.04 11.99
C LEU A 59 8.64 1.06 11.69
N THR A 60 9.43 0.80 10.64
CA THR A 60 10.19 1.86 9.97
C THR A 60 9.28 2.70 9.08
N ARG A 61 9.74 3.91 8.73
CA ARG A 61 9.08 4.79 7.74
C ARG A 61 8.77 4.06 6.44
N GLU A 62 9.75 3.29 5.94
CA GLU A 62 9.57 2.56 4.69
C GLU A 62 8.47 1.49 4.80
N GLN A 63 8.44 0.75 5.91
CA GLN A 63 7.40 -0.26 6.15
C GLN A 63 6.00 0.37 6.29
N ALA A 64 5.86 1.50 6.98
CA ALA A 64 4.59 2.22 7.10
C ALA A 64 4.08 2.72 5.74
N LEU A 65 4.97 3.26 4.90
CA LEU A 65 4.64 3.66 3.52
C LEU A 65 4.26 2.45 2.65
N GLN A 66 4.99 1.34 2.76
CA GLN A 66 4.69 0.10 2.05
C GLN A 66 3.33 -0.47 2.45
N LEU A 67 2.97 -0.44 3.74
CA LEU A 67 1.64 -0.82 4.21
C LEU A 67 0.56 0.11 3.68
N THR A 68 0.78 1.43 3.74
CA THR A 68 -0.17 2.40 3.17
C THR A 68 -0.43 2.08 1.70
N GLN A 69 0.62 1.88 0.92
CA GLN A 69 0.53 1.54 -0.50
C GLN A 69 -0.12 0.18 -0.74
N TYR A 70 0.19 -0.81 0.10
CA TYR A 70 -0.46 -2.13 0.05
C TYR A 70 -1.97 -1.99 0.25
N HIS A 71 -2.41 -1.21 1.24
CA HIS A 71 -3.84 -0.99 1.49
C HIS A 71 -4.52 -0.23 0.34
N LEU A 72 -3.85 0.78 -0.25
CA LEU A 72 -4.35 1.45 -1.46
C LEU A 72 -4.54 0.46 -2.63
N THR A 73 -3.55 -0.40 -2.88
CA THR A 73 -3.59 -1.38 -3.97
C THR A 73 -4.73 -2.38 -3.82
N TRP A 74 -5.07 -2.76 -2.58
CA TRP A 74 -6.14 -3.70 -2.26
C TRP A 74 -7.51 -3.06 -2.03
N GLY A 75 -7.65 -1.74 -2.22
CA GLY A 75 -8.92 -1.03 -1.99
C GLY A 75 -9.31 -0.90 -0.51
N ASN A 76 -8.34 -1.08 0.39
CA ASN A 76 -8.49 -0.92 1.85
C ASN A 76 -8.07 0.47 2.33
N ALA A 77 -7.80 1.37 1.39
CA ALA A 77 -7.50 2.77 1.62
C ALA A 77 -7.83 3.58 0.38
N GLU A 78 -8.01 4.89 0.56
CA GLU A 78 -8.33 5.83 -0.50
C GLU A 78 -7.39 7.05 -0.42
N LYS A 79 -6.95 7.54 -1.58
CA LYS A 79 -6.29 8.85 -1.66
C LYS A 79 -7.34 9.94 -1.58
N LEU A 80 -7.21 10.84 -0.62
CA LEU A 80 -8.09 11.99 -0.50
C LEU A 80 -7.75 13.04 -1.57
N PRO A 81 -8.72 13.87 -2.01
CA PRO A 81 -8.45 14.91 -3.01
C PRO A 81 -7.43 15.94 -2.53
N GLY A 82 -6.59 16.43 -3.45
CA GLY A 82 -5.51 17.35 -3.11
C GLY A 82 -4.46 16.72 -2.20
N ASP A 83 -3.71 17.53 -1.47
CA ASP A 83 -2.66 17.06 -0.54
C ASP A 83 -3.24 16.64 0.83
N GLN A 84 -4.46 16.07 0.85
CA GLN A 84 -5.15 15.67 2.09
C GLN A 84 -4.72 14.30 2.62
N GLY A 85 -3.87 13.57 1.89
CA GLY A 85 -3.29 12.31 2.34
C GLY A 85 -4.07 11.07 1.94
N VAL A 86 -3.87 10.00 2.72
CA VAL A 86 -4.48 8.68 2.52
C VAL A 86 -5.37 8.34 3.70
N LYS A 87 -6.62 7.98 3.42
CA LYS A 87 -7.56 7.45 4.42
C LYS A 87 -7.54 5.93 4.39
N ILE A 88 -7.28 5.28 5.53
CA ILE A 88 -7.50 3.83 5.66
C ILE A 88 -9.01 3.58 5.81
N THR A 89 -9.52 2.55 5.15
CA THR A 89 -10.97 2.23 5.09
C THR A 89 -11.28 0.79 5.53
N THR A 90 -10.36 0.19 6.28
CA THR A 90 -10.46 -1.19 6.77
C THR A 90 -10.12 -1.28 8.25
N GLY A 91 -10.39 -2.45 8.86
CA GLY A 91 -10.12 -2.70 10.27
C GLY A 91 -10.92 -1.75 11.16
N ALA A 92 -10.24 -1.10 12.11
CA ALA A 92 -10.85 -0.11 13.01
C ALA A 92 -11.22 1.23 12.31
N CYS A 93 -10.80 1.41 11.05
CA CYS A 93 -11.09 2.59 10.24
C CYS A 93 -12.20 2.37 9.19
N ALA A 94 -12.89 1.23 9.24
CA ALA A 94 -14.03 0.89 8.39
C ALA A 94 -15.34 1.55 8.87
#